data_AF-A0A132BDL5-F1
#
_entry.id   AF-A0A132BDL5-F1
#
_cell.length_a   1.000
_cell.length_b   1.000
_cell.length_c   1.000
_cell.angle_alpha   90.00
_cell.angle_beta   90.00
_cell.angle_gamma   90.00
#
_symmetry.space_group_name_H-M   'P 1'
#
loop_
_entity.id
_entity.type
_entity.pdbx_description
1 polymer ?
#
loop_
_entity_poly.entity_id
_entity_poly.type
_entity_poly.pdbx_seq_one_letter_code
_entity_poly.pdbx_strand_id
1 'polypeptide(L)'
;MSVLFCCFSFNRLCITYYSHPSFRSHLMATSRAPEVDVVAALFLTLTWVTTALRCYVRGFMAKSFGIEDWFAILAQLLFTLTAIFVLEGISHSLGKHLIDISLQNLAPAMMYWFSTELAYTMTTGVLKLSIAFFLLRIATKKSHRIILYSIICLVALLTIAYFLFLVFQCKPVSYFWEQFGGETGICLAPAIVGDMTYTHSGVNAFCDVILAL
;
A
#
# COMPACT_ATOMS: atom_id res chain seq x y z
N MET A 1 -7.01 -2.69 -6.03
CA MET A 1 -7.42 -1.36 -6.54
C MET A 1 -8.92 -1.23 -6.85
N SER A 2 -9.63 -2.26 -7.35
CA SER A 2 -11.07 -2.17 -7.72
C SER A 2 -12.06 -2.17 -6.53
N VAL A 3 -11.60 -2.48 -5.32
CA VAL A 3 -12.44 -2.54 -4.11
C VAL A 3 -12.72 -1.13 -3.53
N LEU A 4 -11.78 -0.19 -3.75
CA LEU A 4 -11.87 1.22 -3.32
C LEU A 4 -13.09 1.96 -3.90
N PHE A 5 -13.43 1.70 -5.16
CA PHE A 5 -14.54 2.37 -5.84
C PHE A 5 -15.92 1.90 -5.36
N CYS A 6 -16.02 0.66 -4.88
CA CYS A 6 -17.30 0.09 -4.46
C CYS A 6 -17.75 0.64 -3.10
N CYS A 7 -16.81 0.96 -2.21
CA CYS A 7 -17.13 1.49 -0.89
C CYS A 7 -17.63 2.95 -0.94
N PHE A 8 -17.27 3.71 -1.99
CA PHE A 8 -17.59 5.14 -2.08
C PHE A 8 -18.84 5.47 -2.91
N SER A 9 -19.34 4.55 -3.74
CA SER A 9 -20.52 4.78 -4.59
C SER A 9 -21.79 4.18 -3.96
N PHE A 10 -22.16 4.68 -2.78
CA PHE A 10 -23.36 4.27 -2.05
C PHE A 10 -24.58 5.06 -2.54
N ASN A 11 -25.39 4.49 -3.44
CA ASN A 11 -26.75 4.98 -3.68
C ASN A 11 -27.76 4.05 -2.99
N ARG A 12 -28.77 4.63 -2.31
CA ARG A 12 -29.75 3.93 -1.45
C ARG A 12 -30.52 2.79 -2.13
N LEU A 13 -30.59 2.77 -3.46
CA LEU A 13 -31.31 1.76 -4.24
C LEU A 13 -30.64 0.36 -4.25
N CYS A 14 -29.34 0.27 -3.95
CA CYS A 14 -28.60 -1.01 -4.03
C CYS A 14 -28.88 -1.94 -2.83
N ILE A 15 -29.28 -1.37 -1.69
CA ILE A 15 -29.50 -2.10 -0.43
C ILE A 15 -30.72 -3.04 -0.53
N THR A 16 -31.77 -2.63 -1.24
CA THR A 16 -33.03 -3.39 -1.34
C THR A 16 -32.93 -4.59 -2.28
N TYR A 17 -32.02 -4.56 -3.26
CA TYR A 17 -31.84 -5.66 -4.22
C TYR A 17 -31.05 -6.85 -3.62
N TYR A 18 -30.25 -6.58 -2.57
CA TYR A 18 -29.32 -7.55 -1.96
C TYR A 18 -29.92 -8.45 -0.88
N SER A 19 -31.16 -8.20 -0.44
CA SER A 19 -31.86 -8.99 0.59
C SER A 19 -32.47 -10.29 0.06
N HIS A 20 -32.32 -10.59 -1.24
CA HIS A 20 -32.79 -11.83 -1.84
C HIS A 20 -31.90 -13.04 -1.46
N PRO A 21 -32.46 -14.11 -0.85
CA PRO A 21 -31.68 -15.20 -0.25
C PRO A 21 -30.90 -16.06 -1.26
N SER A 22 -31.34 -16.11 -2.52
CA SER A 22 -30.68 -16.84 -3.62
C SER A 22 -29.43 -16.13 -4.17
N PHE A 23 -29.30 -14.81 -3.98
CA PHE A 23 -28.13 -14.05 -4.40
C PHE A 23 -27.02 -14.13 -3.34
N ARG A 24 -27.39 -14.14 -2.04
CA ARG A 24 -26.46 -14.24 -0.90
C ARG A 24 -25.55 -15.50 -0.93
N SER A 25 -26.05 -16.63 -1.41
CA SER A 25 -25.27 -17.87 -1.56
C SER A 25 -24.22 -17.79 -2.69
N HIS A 26 -24.53 -17.14 -3.81
CA HIS A 26 -23.57 -16.87 -4.88
C HIS A 26 -22.45 -15.88 -4.48
N LEU A 27 -22.77 -14.98 -3.54
CA LEU A 27 -21.84 -13.99 -3.02
C LEU A 27 -20.86 -14.55 -1.99
N MET A 28 -21.31 -15.47 -1.15
CA MET A 28 -20.40 -16.25 -0.30
C MET A 28 -19.42 -17.10 -1.13
N ALA A 29 -19.83 -17.57 -2.32
CA ALA A 29 -18.95 -18.26 -3.27
C ALA A 29 -17.96 -17.34 -4.02
N THR A 30 -18.15 -16.01 -3.98
CA THR A 30 -17.33 -15.01 -4.70
C THR A 30 -16.52 -14.11 -3.73
N SER A 31 -16.14 -14.62 -2.56
CA SER A 31 -15.24 -13.88 -1.67
C SER A 31 -13.79 -14.00 -2.16
N ARG A 32 -13.16 -12.88 -2.51
CA ARG A 32 -11.75 -12.83 -2.98
C ARG A 32 -10.71 -12.77 -1.86
N ALA A 33 -11.17 -12.72 -0.61
CA ALA A 33 -10.30 -12.73 0.57
C ALA A 33 -9.27 -13.88 0.60
N PRO A 34 -9.62 -15.16 0.36
CA PRO A 34 -8.64 -16.25 0.34
C PRO A 34 -7.64 -16.14 -0.81
N GLU A 35 -8.02 -15.54 -1.95
CA GLU A 35 -7.08 -15.31 -3.06
C GLU A 35 -6.01 -14.30 -2.67
N VAL A 36 -6.40 -13.22 -1.97
CA VAL A 36 -5.48 -12.17 -1.51
C VAL A 36 -4.50 -12.70 -0.47
N ASP A 37 -4.98 -13.54 0.46
CA ASP A 37 -4.14 -14.16 1.50
C ASP A 37 -3.04 -15.04 0.90
N VAL A 38 -3.43 -15.96 0.02
CA VAL A 38 -2.48 -16.86 -0.67
C VAL A 38 -1.43 -16.05 -1.44
N VAL A 39 -1.86 -15.02 -2.18
CA VAL A 39 -0.96 -14.16 -2.95
C VAL A 39 -0.01 -13.39 -2.04
N ALA A 40 -0.50 -12.81 -0.94
CA ALA A 40 0.32 -12.08 0.01
C ALA A 40 1.40 -12.99 0.64
N ALA A 41 1.03 -14.20 1.08
CA ALA A 41 1.96 -15.17 1.66
C ALA A 41 3.04 -15.60 0.64
N LEU A 42 2.65 -15.88 -0.61
CA LEU A 42 3.58 -16.25 -1.66
C LEU A 42 4.60 -15.14 -1.97
N PHE A 43 4.14 -13.90 -2.17
CA PHE A 43 5.06 -12.79 -2.43
C PHE A 43 5.93 -12.47 -1.21
N LEU A 44 5.41 -12.59 0.01
CA LEU A 44 6.18 -12.37 1.22
C LEU A 44 7.33 -13.38 1.37
N THR A 45 7.05 -14.67 1.16
CA THR A 45 8.10 -15.70 1.21
C THR A 45 9.15 -15.46 0.13
N LEU A 46 8.73 -15.12 -1.10
CA LEU A 46 9.63 -14.82 -2.20
C LEU A 46 10.54 -13.61 -1.93
N THR A 47 9.99 -12.52 -1.39
CA THR A 47 10.79 -11.32 -1.07
C THR A 47 11.78 -11.57 0.05
N TRP A 48 11.43 -12.41 1.03
CA TRP A 48 12.36 -12.81 2.09
C TRP A 48 13.52 -13.63 1.55
N VAL A 49 13.24 -14.63 0.70
CA VAL A 49 14.29 -15.46 0.10
C VAL A 49 15.24 -14.61 -0.74
N THR A 50 14.71 -13.72 -1.58
CA THR A 50 15.52 -12.86 -2.44
C THR A 50 16.34 -11.84 -1.64
N THR A 51 15.76 -11.25 -0.59
CA THR A 51 16.47 -10.31 0.29
C THR A 51 17.55 -11.02 1.12
N ALA A 52 17.27 -12.20 1.66
CA ALA A 52 18.26 -13.01 2.38
C ALA A 52 19.43 -13.40 1.46
N LEU A 53 19.14 -13.83 0.23
CA LEU A 53 20.17 -14.11 -0.76
C LEU A 53 21.01 -12.87 -1.10
N ARG A 54 20.37 -11.70 -1.25
CA ARG A 54 21.06 -10.42 -1.46
C ARG A 54 22.00 -10.11 -0.29
N CYS A 55 21.52 -10.22 0.95
CA CYS A 55 22.34 -9.98 2.15
C CYS A 55 23.50 -10.96 2.24
N TYR A 56 23.29 -12.25 1.90
CA TYR A 56 24.35 -13.26 1.88
C TYR A 56 25.44 -12.93 0.85
N VAL A 57 25.05 -12.66 -0.40
CA VAL A 57 26.01 -12.33 -1.47
C VAL A 57 26.77 -11.05 -1.13
N ARG A 58 26.09 -10.01 -0.64
CA ARG A 58 26.74 -8.70 -0.42
C ARG A 58 27.53 -8.61 0.88
N GLY A 59 27.06 -9.26 1.94
CA GLY A 59 27.73 -9.31 3.24
C GLY A 59 28.87 -10.31 3.30
N PHE A 60 28.66 -11.53 2.78
CA PHE A 60 29.63 -12.60 2.94
C PHE A 60 30.54 -12.77 1.71
N MET A 61 29.97 -12.82 0.50
CA MET A 61 30.77 -13.05 -0.71
C MET A 61 31.49 -11.79 -1.20
N ALA A 62 30.77 -10.69 -1.38
CA ALA A 62 31.34 -9.44 -1.88
C ALA A 62 31.97 -8.56 -0.78
N LYS A 63 31.67 -8.84 0.50
CA LYS A 63 32.11 -8.06 1.68
C LYS A 63 31.96 -6.54 1.50
N SER A 64 30.91 -6.12 0.79
CA SER A 64 30.68 -4.72 0.44
C SER A 64 29.27 -4.32 0.83
N PHE A 65 29.06 -4.26 2.15
CA PHE A 65 27.82 -3.76 2.74
C PHE A 65 27.78 -2.24 2.59
N GLY A 66 26.80 -1.76 1.85
CA GLY A 66 26.59 -0.33 1.64
C GLY A 66 25.32 0.16 2.32
N ILE A 67 25.11 1.49 2.27
CA ILE A 67 23.90 2.15 2.78
C ILE A 67 22.66 1.66 2.03
N GLU A 68 22.80 1.32 0.75
CA GLU A 68 21.75 0.76 -0.09
C GLU A 68 21.18 -0.56 0.44
N ASP A 69 21.98 -1.36 1.15
CA ASP A 69 21.55 -2.64 1.71
C ASP A 69 20.74 -2.45 2.99
N TRP A 70 21.06 -1.41 3.77
CA TRP A 70 20.23 -1.00 4.91
C TRP A 70 18.84 -0.55 4.45
N PHE A 71 18.75 0.23 3.37
CA PHE A 71 17.46 0.60 2.80
C PHE A 71 16.68 -0.60 2.27
N ALA A 72 17.35 -1.60 1.69
CA ALA A 72 16.69 -2.82 1.23
C ALA A 72 16.12 -3.64 2.40
N ILE A 73 16.88 -3.79 3.49
CA ILE A 73 16.40 -4.47 4.72
C ILE A 73 15.24 -3.69 5.34
N LEU A 74 15.34 -2.36 5.39
CA LEU A 74 14.25 -1.51 5.90
C LEU A 74 12.98 -1.66 5.05
N ALA A 75 13.10 -1.67 3.72
CA ALA A 75 11.97 -1.92 2.82
C ALA A 75 11.35 -3.30 3.08
N GLN A 76 12.16 -4.35 3.30
CA GLN A 76 11.66 -5.68 3.60
C GLN A 76 10.90 -5.72 4.94
N LEU A 77 11.39 -5.02 5.97
CA LEU A 77 10.69 -4.91 7.25
C LEU A 77 9.35 -4.17 7.10
N LEU A 78 9.31 -3.05 6.37
CA LEU A 78 8.06 -2.32 6.12
C LEU A 78 7.07 -3.15 5.30
N PHE A 79 7.55 -3.93 4.33
CA PHE A 79 6.73 -4.85 3.56
C PHE A 79 6.12 -5.95 4.44
N THR A 80 6.88 -6.47 5.41
CA THR A 80 6.35 -7.46 6.37
C THR A 80 5.26 -6.87 7.25
N LEU A 81 5.41 -5.63 7.72
CA LEU A 81 4.37 -4.93 8.48
C LEU A 81 3.10 -4.74 7.63
N THR A 82 3.27 -4.37 6.36
CA THR A 82 2.16 -4.25 5.40
C THR A 82 1.43 -5.58 5.25
N ALA A 83 2.16 -6.70 5.09
CA ALA A 83 1.55 -8.02 5.00
C ALA A 83 0.78 -8.40 6.27
N ILE A 84 1.33 -8.13 7.47
CA ILE A 84 0.65 -8.39 8.74
C ILE A 84 -0.69 -7.61 8.81
N PHE A 85 -0.68 -6.32 8.46
CA PHE A 85 -1.92 -5.52 8.48
C PHE A 85 -2.96 -6.01 7.47
N VAL A 86 -2.53 -6.52 6.31
CA VAL A 86 -3.45 -7.13 5.33
C VAL A 86 -4.09 -8.40 5.91
N LEU A 87 -3.29 -9.28 6.52
CA LEU A 87 -3.78 -10.53 7.12
C LEU A 87 -4.76 -10.27 8.27
N GLU A 88 -4.42 -9.33 9.16
CA GLU A 88 -5.31 -8.89 10.23
C GLU A 88 -6.56 -8.17 9.72
N GLY A 89 -6.44 -7.46 8.59
CA GLY A 89 -7.59 -6.90 7.92
C GLY A 89 -8.56 -7.98 7.44
N ILE A 90 -8.05 -9.01 6.77
CA ILE A 90 -8.85 -10.13 6.26
C ILE A 90 -9.53 -10.88 7.42
N SER A 91 -8.84 -11.07 8.55
CA SER A 91 -9.41 -11.71 9.75
C SER A 91 -10.59 -10.91 10.31
N HIS A 92 -10.53 -9.57 10.26
CA HIS A 92 -11.60 -8.64 10.66
C HIS A 92 -12.65 -8.38 9.57
N SER A 93 -12.78 -9.27 8.57
CA SER A 93 -13.78 -9.22 7.48
C SER A 93 -13.53 -8.19 6.38
N LEU A 94 -12.29 -7.68 6.18
CA LEU A 94 -11.94 -7.06 4.90
C LEU A 94 -12.06 -8.07 3.76
N GLY A 95 -12.69 -7.65 2.66
CA GLY A 95 -12.81 -8.47 1.45
C GLY A 95 -14.04 -9.39 1.41
N LYS A 96 -14.86 -9.42 2.48
CA LYS A 96 -16.23 -9.95 2.42
C LYS A 96 -17.18 -8.89 1.87
N HIS A 97 -18.30 -9.33 1.29
CA HIS A 97 -19.30 -8.38 0.82
C HIS A 97 -19.90 -7.58 1.98
N LEU A 98 -20.06 -6.28 1.77
CA LEU A 98 -20.48 -5.27 2.77
C LEU A 98 -21.78 -5.62 3.53
N ILE A 99 -22.60 -6.54 3.02
CA ILE A 99 -23.89 -6.93 3.62
C ILE A 99 -23.73 -7.93 4.78
N ASP A 100 -22.60 -8.62 4.86
CA ASP A 100 -22.33 -9.61 5.94
C ASP A 100 -21.44 -9.02 7.05
N ILE A 101 -21.06 -7.74 6.96
CA ILE A 101 -20.18 -7.09 7.92
C ILE A 101 -21.03 -6.40 8.99
N SER A 102 -20.87 -6.79 10.25
CA SER A 102 -21.45 -6.05 11.37
C SER A 102 -20.80 -4.67 11.47
N LEU A 103 -21.58 -3.62 11.76
CA LEU A 103 -21.05 -2.26 11.95
C LEU A 103 -19.89 -2.21 12.96
N GLN A 104 -19.88 -3.12 13.92
CA GLN A 104 -18.87 -3.25 14.97
C GLN A 104 -17.50 -3.72 14.44
N ASN A 105 -17.48 -4.54 13.37
CA ASN A 105 -16.24 -5.02 12.75
C ASN A 105 -15.74 -4.10 11.62
N LEU A 106 -16.55 -3.13 11.19
CA LEU A 106 -16.21 -2.23 10.09
C LEU A 106 -15.14 -1.19 10.48
N ALA A 107 -15.21 -0.65 11.70
CA ALA A 107 -14.22 0.30 12.21
C ALA A 107 -12.79 -0.30 12.30
N PRO A 108 -12.55 -1.46 12.95
CA PRO A 108 -11.21 -2.04 13.00
C PRO A 108 -10.71 -2.44 11.60
N ALA A 109 -11.59 -2.93 10.72
CA ALA A 109 -11.25 -3.19 9.33
C ALA A 109 -10.71 -1.92 8.63
N MET A 110 -11.44 -0.81 8.70
CA MET A 110 -10.99 0.45 8.08
C MET A 110 -9.67 0.97 8.68
N MET A 111 -9.44 0.74 9.97
CA MET A 111 -8.17 1.06 10.62
C MET A 111 -7.00 0.24 10.03
N TYR A 112 -7.13 -1.09 9.94
CA TYR A 112 -6.10 -1.95 9.35
C TYR A 112 -5.83 -1.62 7.88
N TRP A 113 -6.89 -1.26 7.14
CA TRP A 113 -6.74 -0.82 5.76
C TRP A 113 -5.93 0.47 5.66
N PHE A 114 -6.28 1.46 6.47
CA PHE A 114 -5.55 2.73 6.53
C PHE A 114 -4.08 2.53 6.88
N SER A 115 -3.80 1.69 7.89
CA SER A 115 -2.43 1.33 8.28
C SER A 115 -1.67 0.61 7.16
N THR A 116 -2.34 -0.26 6.41
CA THR A 116 -1.76 -0.94 5.24
C THR A 116 -1.36 0.06 4.16
N GLU A 117 -2.22 1.02 3.82
CA GLU A 117 -1.94 2.02 2.78
C GLU A 117 -0.75 2.92 3.14
N LEU A 118 -0.66 3.34 4.41
CA LEU A 118 0.46 4.13 4.94
C LEU A 118 1.77 3.33 4.90
N ALA A 119 1.76 2.09 5.37
CA ALA A 119 2.94 1.23 5.39
C ALA A 119 3.41 0.88 3.97
N TYR A 120 2.46 0.62 3.06
CA TYR A 120 2.75 0.34 1.66
C TYR A 120 3.40 1.54 0.95
N THR A 121 2.84 2.74 1.15
CA THR A 121 3.40 3.98 0.60
C THR A 121 4.86 4.16 1.03
N MET A 122 5.15 3.99 2.32
CA MET A 122 6.52 4.06 2.84
C MET A 122 7.43 2.97 2.26
N THR A 123 6.93 1.74 2.16
CA THR A 123 7.66 0.61 1.58
C THR A 123 8.11 0.91 0.14
N THR A 124 7.19 1.40 -0.71
CA THR A 124 7.49 1.69 -2.12
C THR A 124 8.51 2.82 -2.27
N GLY A 125 8.43 3.87 -1.45
CA GLY A 125 9.41 4.97 -1.45
C GLY A 125 10.80 4.51 -1.02
N VAL A 126 10.91 3.78 0.10
CA VAL A 126 12.18 3.26 0.60
C VAL A 126 12.82 2.27 -0.38
N LEU A 127 12.02 1.41 -1.01
CA LEU A 127 12.47 0.49 -2.04
C LEU A 127 13.10 1.23 -3.24
N LYS A 128 12.41 2.26 -3.76
CA LYS A 128 12.91 3.08 -4.87
C LYS A 128 14.20 3.81 -4.48
N LEU A 129 14.29 4.32 -3.25
CA LEU A 129 15.53 4.93 -2.74
C LEU A 129 16.68 3.93 -2.69
N SER A 130 16.44 2.69 -2.22
CA SER A 130 17.47 1.63 -2.22
C SER A 130 18.01 1.36 -3.63
N ILE A 131 17.12 1.24 -4.63
CA ILE A 131 17.49 1.02 -6.03
C ILE A 131 18.25 2.23 -6.59
N ALA A 132 17.75 3.45 -6.35
CA ALA A 132 18.36 4.66 -6.85
C ALA A 132 19.78 4.89 -6.28
N PHE A 133 19.99 4.64 -4.99
CA PHE A 133 21.32 4.69 -4.38
C PHE A 133 22.26 3.60 -4.94
N PHE A 134 21.73 2.40 -5.21
CA PHE A 134 22.49 1.35 -5.88
C PHE A 134 22.93 1.78 -7.28
N LEU A 135 22.03 2.38 -8.07
CA LEU A 135 22.34 2.91 -9.41
C LEU A 135 23.34 4.07 -9.34
N LEU A 136 23.26 4.92 -8.32
CA LEU A 136 24.18 6.03 -8.13
C LEU A 136 25.62 5.55 -7.88
N ARG A 137 25.78 4.41 -7.20
CA ARG A 137 27.08 3.79 -6.93
C ARG A 137 27.73 3.23 -8.19
N ILE A 138 26.96 2.67 -9.11
CA ILE A 138 27.46 2.11 -10.38
C ILE A 138 27.62 3.15 -11.49
N ALA A 139 26.87 4.26 -11.43
CA ALA A 139 26.95 5.33 -12.40
C ALA A 139 28.35 5.99 -12.41
N THR A 140 29.05 5.88 -13.53
CA THR A 140 30.37 6.52 -13.73
C THR A 140 30.27 7.89 -14.39
N LYS A 141 29.26 8.09 -15.26
CA LYS A 141 29.03 9.36 -15.99
C LYS A 141 28.40 10.42 -15.08
N LYS A 142 28.93 11.65 -15.13
CA LYS A 142 28.42 12.80 -14.35
C LYS A 142 26.95 13.12 -14.68
N SER A 143 26.56 13.06 -15.96
CA SER A 143 25.17 13.31 -16.37
C SER A 143 24.18 12.33 -15.75
N HIS A 144 24.54 11.04 -15.67
CA HIS A 144 23.68 10.01 -15.06
C HIS A 144 23.55 10.25 -13.55
N ARG A 145 24.63 10.66 -12.88
CA ARG A 145 24.59 10.99 -11.44
C ARG A 145 23.66 12.15 -11.14
N ILE A 146 23.67 13.21 -11.97
CA ILE A 146 22.76 14.36 -11.78
C ILE A 146 21.30 13.92 -11.90
N ILE A 147 20.98 13.12 -12.93
CA ILE A 147 19.62 12.59 -13.13
C ILE A 147 19.19 11.74 -11.93
N LEU A 148 20.06 10.85 -11.44
CA LEU A 148 19.76 10.00 -10.29
C LEU A 148 19.54 10.80 -9.01
N TYR A 149 20.33 11.84 -8.73
CA TYR A 149 20.09 12.72 -7.60
C TYR A 149 18.75 13.45 -7.69
N SER A 150 18.36 13.92 -8.89
CA SER A 150 17.05 14.54 -9.12
C SER A 150 15.91 13.57 -8.82
N ILE A 151 16.03 12.30 -9.25
CA ILE A 151 15.01 11.27 -9.00
C ILE A 151 14.94 10.90 -7.53
N ILE A 152 16.07 10.74 -6.86
CA ILE A 152 16.12 10.48 -5.40
C ILE A 152 15.36 11.57 -4.64
N CYS A 153 15.61 12.84 -4.98
CA CYS A 153 14.92 13.98 -4.39
C CYS A 153 13.41 13.94 -4.70
N LEU A 154 13.04 13.73 -5.97
CA LEU A 154 11.65 13.67 -6.40
C LEU A 154 10.86 12.56 -5.70
N VAL A 155 11.40 11.33 -5.66
CA VAL A 155 10.76 10.18 -5.01
C VAL A 155 10.60 10.42 -3.51
N ALA A 156 11.63 10.93 -2.84
CA ALA A 156 11.56 11.22 -1.41
C ALA A 156 10.49 12.27 -1.10
N LEU A 157 10.48 13.39 -1.84
CA LEU A 157 9.51 14.47 -1.64
C LEU A 157 8.08 14.00 -1.90
N LEU A 158 7.84 13.26 -2.98
CA LEU A 158 6.50 12.80 -3.33
C LEU A 158 5.98 11.73 -2.37
N THR A 159 6.84 10.79 -1.95
CA THR A 159 6.46 9.78 -0.95
C THR A 159 6.06 10.45 0.36
N ILE A 160 6.85 11.42 0.84
CA ILE A 160 6.55 12.15 2.07
C ILE A 160 5.27 12.98 1.92
N ALA A 161 5.11 13.71 0.81
CA ALA A 161 3.93 14.51 0.55
C ALA A 161 2.65 13.65 0.49
N TYR A 162 2.69 12.52 -0.20
CA TYR A 162 1.55 11.60 -0.29
C TYR A 162 1.24 10.93 1.06
N PHE A 163 2.27 10.56 1.83
CA PHE A 163 2.07 10.05 3.19
C PHE A 163 1.38 11.07 4.10
N LEU A 164 1.84 12.34 4.09
CA LEU A 164 1.18 13.39 4.85
C LEU A 164 -0.25 13.64 4.37
N PHE A 165 -0.48 13.59 3.06
CA PHE A 165 -1.83 13.68 2.50
C PHE A 165 -2.75 12.57 3.03
N LEU A 166 -2.30 11.32 3.04
CA LEU A 166 -3.06 10.19 3.58
C LEU A 166 -3.34 10.37 5.09
N VAL A 167 -2.34 10.81 5.87
CA VAL A 167 -2.52 11.07 7.31
C VAL A 167 -3.55 12.17 7.57
N PHE A 168 -3.52 13.24 6.78
CA PHE A 168 -4.38 14.42 6.96
C PHE A 168 -5.64 14.43 6.10
N GLN A 169 -6.01 13.30 5.50
CA GLN A 169 -7.19 13.22 4.62
C GLN A 169 -8.52 13.45 5.36
N CYS A 170 -8.56 13.24 6.68
CA CYS A 170 -9.71 13.49 7.55
C CYS A 170 -9.34 14.33 8.76
N LYS A 171 -10.29 15.16 9.23
CA LYS A 171 -10.18 15.95 10.45
C LYS A 171 -11.37 15.66 11.38
N PRO A 172 -11.16 15.10 12.58
CA PRO A 172 -9.90 14.50 13.10
C PRO A 172 -9.50 13.23 12.32
N VAL A 173 -8.24 12.80 12.44
CA VAL A 173 -7.73 11.60 11.74
C VAL A 173 -8.53 10.34 12.12
N SER A 174 -9.00 10.28 13.37
CA SER A 174 -9.83 9.17 13.87
C SER A 174 -11.17 9.00 13.19
N TYR A 175 -11.69 10.08 12.61
CA TYR A 175 -12.94 10.05 11.88
C TYR A 175 -12.90 9.10 10.67
N PHE A 176 -11.73 8.82 10.11
CA PHE A 176 -11.63 7.88 8.98
C PHE A 176 -12.16 6.48 9.33
N TRP A 177 -11.87 5.98 10.53
CA TRP A 177 -12.34 4.65 10.97
C TRP A 177 -13.61 4.72 11.85
N GLU A 178 -13.87 5.86 12.52
CA GLU A 178 -15.03 6.05 13.41
C GLU A 178 -16.28 6.65 12.74
N GLN A 179 -16.22 7.01 11.45
CA GLN A 179 -17.37 7.56 10.71
C GLN A 179 -18.64 6.69 10.76
N PHE A 180 -18.51 5.39 11.03
CA PHE A 180 -19.63 4.46 11.16
C PHE A 180 -20.23 4.39 12.58
N GLY A 181 -19.53 4.93 13.57
CA GLY A 181 -19.94 4.97 14.99
C GLY A 181 -20.77 6.20 15.37
N GLY A 182 -21.05 7.10 14.44
CA GLY A 182 -21.85 8.32 14.68
C GLY A 182 -21.05 9.53 15.15
N GLU A 183 -19.71 9.48 15.06
CA GLU A 183 -18.88 10.65 15.31
C GLU A 183 -19.05 11.71 14.22
N THR A 184 -18.70 12.97 14.52
CA THR A 184 -18.78 14.08 13.57
C THR A 184 -17.39 14.52 13.14
N GLY A 185 -17.11 14.45 11.84
CA GLY A 185 -15.87 14.91 11.25
C GLY A 185 -16.01 15.21 9.76
N ILE A 186 -14.97 15.79 9.18
CA ILE A 186 -14.93 16.13 7.76
C ILE A 186 -13.76 15.39 7.13
N CYS A 187 -14.04 14.58 6.12
CA CYS A 187 -13.04 13.98 5.25
C CYS A 187 -13.02 14.68 3.89
N LEU A 188 -11.87 14.63 3.22
CA LEU A 188 -11.77 15.04 1.83
C LEU A 188 -12.71 14.21 0.96
N ALA A 189 -13.22 14.84 -0.11
CA ALA A 189 -14.08 14.15 -1.05
C ALA A 189 -13.32 12.97 -1.71
N PRO A 190 -13.99 11.83 -1.92
CA PRO A 190 -13.39 10.65 -2.56
C PRO A 190 -12.76 10.92 -3.92
N ALA A 191 -13.36 11.83 -4.69
CA ALA A 191 -12.84 12.21 -5.99
C ALA A 191 -11.42 12.76 -5.88
N ILE A 192 -11.17 13.62 -4.88
CA ILE A 192 -9.85 14.22 -4.65
C ILE A 192 -8.84 13.15 -4.23
N VAL A 193 -9.23 12.24 -3.35
CA VAL A 193 -8.36 11.13 -2.92
C VAL A 193 -8.05 10.19 -4.09
N GLY A 194 -9.03 9.92 -4.94
CA GLY A 194 -8.86 9.15 -6.17
C GLY A 194 -7.86 9.80 -7.11
N ASP A 195 -8.05 11.08 -7.45
CA ASP A 195 -7.20 11.83 -8.37
C ASP A 195 -5.74 11.90 -7.90
N MET A 196 -5.54 12.10 -6.59
CA MET A 196 -4.20 12.09 -5.99
C MET A 196 -3.55 10.72 -6.08
N THR A 197 -4.31 9.65 -5.87
CA THR A 197 -3.82 8.27 -5.94
C THR A 197 -3.44 7.88 -7.38
N TYR A 198 -4.23 8.29 -8.37
CA TYR A 198 -3.89 8.10 -9.79
C TYR A 198 -2.62 8.86 -10.17
N THR A 199 -2.49 10.10 -9.69
CA THR A 199 -1.30 10.93 -9.92
C THR A 199 -0.06 10.28 -9.29
N HIS A 200 -0.15 9.86 -8.02
CA HIS A 200 0.93 9.18 -7.32
C HIS A 200 1.36 7.89 -8.04
N SER A 201 0.40 7.11 -8.53
CA SER A 201 0.67 5.90 -9.32
C SER A 201 1.39 6.22 -10.63
N GLY A 202 0.96 7.25 -11.34
CA GLY A 202 1.58 7.71 -12.59
C GLY A 202 3.02 8.16 -12.37
N VAL A 203 3.29 8.93 -11.33
CA VAL A 203 4.65 9.37 -11.02
C VAL A 203 5.52 8.21 -10.57
N ASN A 204 4.99 7.26 -9.80
CA ASN A 204 5.73 6.06 -9.44
C ASN A 204 6.16 5.25 -10.66
N ALA A 205 5.25 5.03 -11.61
CA ALA A 205 5.56 4.35 -12.86
C ALA A 205 6.61 5.13 -13.68
N PHE A 206 6.50 6.46 -13.75
CA PHE A 206 7.48 7.31 -14.41
C PHE A 206 8.87 7.19 -13.77
N CYS A 207 8.96 7.22 -12.44
CA CYS A 207 10.23 7.01 -11.74
C CYS A 207 10.84 5.64 -12.02
N ASP A 208 10.02 4.58 -12.13
CA ASP A 208 10.52 3.24 -12.47
C ASP A 208 11.08 3.18 -13.89
N VAL A 209 10.42 3.83 -14.86
CA VAL A 209 10.92 3.92 -16.23
C VAL A 209 12.26 4.65 -16.29
N ILE A 210 12.43 5.74 -15.54
CA ILE A 210 13.72 6.45 -15.53
C ILE A 210 14.81 5.65 -14.82
N LEU A 211 14.49 4.95 -13.72
CA LEU A 211 15.47 4.09 -13.04
C LEU A 211 15.89 2.88 -13.90
N ALA A 212 15.06 2.47 -14.86
CA ALA A 212 15.37 1.40 -15.80
C ALA A 212 16.26 1.84 -16.99
N LEU A 213 16.41 3.16 -17.23
CA LEU A 213 17.16 3.74 -18.35
C LEU A 213 18.62 4.01 -17.99
#